data_AF-A0A315X381-F1
#
_entry.id   AF-A0A315X381-F1
#
_cell.length_a   1.000
_cell.length_b   1.000
_cell.length_c   1.000
_cell.angle_alpha   90.00
_cell.angle_beta   90.00
_cell.angle_gamma   90.00
#
_symmetry.space_group_name_H-M   'P 1'
#
loop_
_entity.id
_entity.type
_entity.pdbx_description
1 polymer ?
#
loop_
_entity_poly.entity_id
_entity_poly.type
_entity_poly.pdbx_seq_one_letter_code
_entity_poly.pdbx_strand_id
1 'polypeptide(L)'
;MTTDGDILRWLRDVAGIAEPRRVVRRSPTAILVSKFDEGFAARLHETIDRLSEMFDDGLVAARFAELAASEPERLRAETWRLAVNSILSDSAARQGLHPDAVAEVRAGVDSVAALLDAILWTGPVARRPHAPEPSEVEAYRDTRARMDAERGLFTRYYGSFEGVPVENHCPGSQVARRLFAQAWAICAGGA
;
A
#
# COMPACT_ATOMS: atom_id res chain seq x y z
N MET A 1 24.71 -25.97 11.99
CA MET A 1 24.61 -24.64 11.38
C MET A 1 23.34 -24.61 10.58
N THR A 2 22.36 -23.81 10.98
CA THR A 2 21.10 -23.68 10.24
C THR A 2 21.35 -22.96 8.91
N THR A 3 20.97 -23.59 7.81
CA THR A 3 21.10 -23.01 6.46
C THR A 3 19.82 -22.27 6.06
N ASP A 4 19.91 -21.41 5.04
CA ASP A 4 18.73 -20.76 4.48
C ASP A 4 17.76 -21.80 3.88
N GLY A 5 18.28 -22.93 3.38
CA GLY A 5 17.47 -24.06 2.93
C GLY A 5 16.59 -24.67 4.02
N ASP A 6 17.06 -24.69 5.27
CA ASP A 6 16.27 -25.19 6.41
C ASP A 6 15.09 -24.27 6.72
N ILE A 7 15.31 -22.96 6.70
CA ILE A 7 14.27 -21.94 6.92
C ILE A 7 13.22 -21.99 5.81
N LEU A 8 13.66 -22.08 4.54
CA LEU A 8 12.76 -22.11 3.39
C LEU A 8 11.92 -23.40 3.34
N ARG A 9 12.49 -24.52 3.79
CA ARG A 9 11.76 -25.77 3.98
C ARG A 9 10.75 -25.67 5.10
N TRP A 10 11.13 -25.10 6.25
CA TRP A 10 10.19 -24.85 7.35
C TRP A 10 9.03 -23.94 6.94
N LEU A 11 9.29 -22.87 6.19
CA LEU A 11 8.24 -21.97 5.68
C LEU A 11 7.19 -22.73 4.85
N ARG A 12 7.64 -23.70 4.05
CA ARG A 12 6.77 -24.50 3.19
C ARG A 12 6.02 -25.58 3.98
N ASP A 13 6.77 -26.38 4.73
CA ASP A 13 6.29 -27.65 5.29
C ASP A 13 5.58 -27.45 6.63
N VAL A 14 5.93 -26.38 7.36
CA VAL A 14 5.37 -26.09 8.70
C VAL A 14 4.51 -24.83 8.67
N ALA A 15 5.00 -23.73 8.10
CA ALA A 15 4.22 -22.48 8.04
C ALA A 15 3.21 -22.44 6.88
N GLY A 16 3.18 -23.47 6.02
CA GLY A 16 2.20 -23.62 4.94
C GLY A 16 2.32 -22.57 3.81
N ILE A 17 3.50 -21.97 3.63
CA ILE A 17 3.72 -20.94 2.62
C ILE A 17 4.09 -21.61 1.29
N ALA A 18 3.13 -21.66 0.38
CA ALA A 18 3.28 -22.30 -0.92
C ALA A 18 4.15 -21.50 -1.89
N GLU A 19 4.08 -20.16 -1.85
CA GLU A 19 4.84 -19.36 -2.81
C GLU A 19 6.31 -19.19 -2.37
N PRO A 20 7.25 -19.15 -3.33
CA PRO A 20 8.67 -19.01 -3.03
C PRO A 20 8.99 -17.79 -2.15
N ARG A 21 9.95 -17.98 -1.25
CA ARG A 21 10.56 -16.93 -0.44
C ARG A 21 12.07 -17.02 -0.57
N ARG A 22 12.75 -15.90 -0.34
CA ARG A 22 14.20 -15.84 -0.12
C ARG A 22 14.47 -15.31 1.27
N VAL A 23 15.55 -15.76 1.89
CA VAL A 23 16.08 -15.13 3.11
C VAL A 23 16.81 -13.85 2.69
N VAL A 24 16.43 -12.73 3.31
CA VAL A 24 17.00 -11.40 3.04
C VAL A 24 18.04 -11.05 4.10
N ARG A 25 17.73 -11.35 5.37
CA ARG A 25 18.59 -11.01 6.50
C ARG A 25 18.36 -12.00 7.63
N ARG A 26 19.44 -12.34 8.31
CA ARG A 26 19.41 -13.10 9.57
C ARG A 26 20.03 -12.26 10.67
N SER A 27 19.37 -12.24 11.81
CA SER A 27 19.84 -11.55 13.00
C SER A 27 19.39 -12.33 14.24
N PRO A 28 19.97 -12.07 15.42
CA PRO A 28 19.50 -12.69 16.66
C PRO A 28 18.04 -12.37 16.99
N THR A 29 17.50 -11.27 16.46
CA THR A 29 16.16 -10.76 16.78
C THR A 29 15.10 -11.12 15.74
N ALA A 30 15.49 -11.37 14.49
CA ALA A 30 14.56 -11.73 13.41
C ALA A 30 15.26 -12.36 12.20
N ILE A 31 14.49 -13.19 11.49
CA ILE A 31 14.79 -13.68 10.14
C ILE A 31 13.84 -12.97 9.17
N LEU A 32 14.41 -12.17 8.26
CA LEU A 32 13.63 -11.50 7.23
C LEU A 32 13.60 -12.33 5.97
N VAL A 33 12.39 -12.55 5.45
CA VAL A 33 12.16 -13.22 4.18
C VAL A 33 11.38 -12.32 3.23
N SER A 34 11.58 -12.50 1.94
CA SER A 34 10.89 -11.74 0.90
C SER A 34 10.35 -12.67 -0.17
N LYS A 35 9.20 -12.33 -0.73
CA LYS A 35 8.66 -12.95 -1.95
C LYS A 35 9.20 -12.30 -3.23
N PHE A 36 9.82 -11.14 -3.09
CA PHE A 36 10.35 -10.36 -4.21
C PHE A 36 11.82 -10.67 -4.43
N ASP A 37 12.22 -10.57 -5.69
CA ASP A 37 13.60 -10.76 -6.11
C ASP A 37 14.56 -9.75 -5.47
N GLU A 38 15.85 -10.02 -5.63
CA GLU A 38 16.89 -9.07 -5.27
C GLU A 38 16.75 -7.77 -6.09
N GLY A 39 17.03 -6.63 -5.46
CA GLY A 39 16.91 -5.32 -6.11
C GLY A 39 15.48 -4.78 -6.28
N PHE A 40 14.42 -5.59 -6.07
CA PHE A 40 13.02 -5.14 -6.24
C PHE A 40 12.72 -3.85 -5.46
N ALA A 41 13.05 -3.81 -4.17
CA ALA A 41 12.73 -2.66 -3.33
C ALA A 41 13.42 -1.37 -3.80
N ALA A 42 14.69 -1.48 -4.25
CA ALA A 42 15.43 -0.34 -4.78
C ALA A 42 14.78 0.18 -6.06
N ARG A 43 14.47 -0.71 -7.03
CA ARG A 43 13.77 -0.31 -8.26
C ARG A 43 12.40 0.31 -7.99
N LEU A 44 11.66 -0.24 -7.02
CA LEU A 44 10.36 0.29 -6.63
C LEU A 44 10.50 1.72 -6.10
N HIS A 45 11.46 1.97 -5.21
CA HIS A 45 11.70 3.31 -4.66
C HIS A 45 12.18 4.30 -5.74
N GLU A 46 13.11 3.89 -6.61
CA GLU A 46 13.52 4.70 -7.77
C GLU A 46 12.36 5.05 -8.70
N THR A 47 11.46 4.08 -8.94
CA THR A 47 10.26 4.30 -9.76
C THR A 47 9.34 5.32 -9.09
N ILE A 48 9.16 5.22 -7.77
CA ILE A 48 8.30 6.11 -6.98
C ILE A 48 8.87 7.53 -6.93
N ASP A 49 10.18 7.69 -6.80
CA ASP A 49 10.84 9.00 -6.81
C ASP A 49 10.59 9.76 -8.14
N ARG A 50 10.50 9.01 -9.25
CA ARG A 50 10.19 9.56 -10.58
C ARG A 50 8.71 9.87 -10.80
N LEU A 51 7.84 9.47 -9.86
CA LEU A 51 6.39 9.62 -9.94
C LEU A 51 5.86 10.61 -8.89
N SER A 52 6.66 11.62 -8.55
CA SER A 52 6.35 12.55 -7.45
C SER A 52 4.98 13.24 -7.55
N GLU A 53 4.44 13.44 -8.76
CA GLU A 53 3.15 14.09 -9.00
C GLU A 53 1.97 13.35 -8.37
N MET A 54 2.04 12.02 -8.24
CA MET A 54 0.96 11.25 -7.61
C MET A 54 0.80 11.55 -6.11
N PHE A 55 1.77 12.25 -5.52
CA PHE A 55 1.74 12.67 -4.12
C PHE A 55 1.50 14.17 -3.92
N ASP A 56 1.19 14.90 -4.99
CA ASP A 56 0.78 16.30 -4.91
C ASP A 56 -0.72 16.34 -4.59
N ASP A 57 -1.05 16.74 -3.35
CA ASP A 57 -2.43 16.77 -2.87
C ASP A 57 -3.32 17.69 -3.71
N GLY A 58 -2.77 18.80 -4.22
CA GLY A 58 -3.50 19.74 -5.07
C GLY A 58 -3.83 19.16 -6.44
N LEU A 59 -2.84 18.49 -7.06
CA LEU A 59 -3.05 17.82 -8.33
C LEU A 59 -4.06 16.66 -8.21
N VAL A 60 -3.92 15.83 -7.19
CA VAL A 60 -4.84 14.71 -6.96
C VAL A 60 -6.25 15.21 -6.64
N ALA A 61 -6.39 16.25 -5.81
CA ALA A 61 -7.68 16.84 -5.50
C ALA A 61 -8.37 17.46 -6.74
N ALA A 62 -7.60 18.13 -7.61
CA ALA A 62 -8.13 18.65 -8.88
C ALA A 62 -8.63 17.53 -9.79
N ARG A 63 -7.83 16.46 -9.97
CA ARG A 63 -8.21 15.32 -10.80
C ARG A 63 -9.39 14.53 -10.23
N PHE A 64 -9.46 14.42 -8.90
CA PHE A 64 -10.62 13.87 -8.18
C PHE A 64 -11.89 14.68 -8.47
N ALA A 65 -11.83 16.01 -8.37
CA ALA A 65 -12.99 16.88 -8.59
C ALA A 65 -13.50 16.81 -10.04
N GLU A 66 -12.60 16.74 -11.02
CA GLU A 66 -12.94 16.54 -12.43
C GLU A 66 -13.70 15.21 -12.64
N LEU A 67 -13.18 14.11 -12.10
CA LEU A 67 -13.82 12.79 -12.22
C LEU A 67 -15.16 12.71 -11.49
N ALA A 68 -15.26 13.31 -10.29
CA ALA A 68 -16.50 13.38 -9.53
C ALA A 68 -17.59 14.17 -10.27
N ALA A 69 -17.20 15.17 -11.07
CA ALA A 69 -18.12 15.93 -11.90
C ALA A 69 -18.62 15.14 -13.12
N SER A 70 -17.75 14.34 -13.75
CA SER A 70 -18.10 13.53 -14.93
C SER A 70 -18.92 12.27 -14.59
N GLU A 71 -18.78 11.73 -13.37
CA GLU A 71 -19.44 10.49 -12.95
C GLU A 71 -20.16 10.67 -11.61
N PRO A 72 -21.39 11.22 -11.63
CA PRO A 72 -22.05 11.75 -10.44
C PRO A 72 -22.33 10.76 -9.31
N GLU A 73 -22.38 9.46 -9.60
CA GLU A 73 -22.73 8.40 -8.63
C GLU A 73 -21.50 7.58 -8.20
N ARG A 74 -20.30 7.91 -8.68
CA ARG A 74 -19.08 7.19 -8.34
C ARG A 74 -18.72 7.39 -6.87
N LEU A 75 -18.28 6.31 -6.20
CA LEU A 75 -17.86 6.35 -4.81
C LEU A 75 -16.55 7.12 -4.63
N ARG A 76 -16.36 7.72 -3.46
CA ARG A 76 -15.17 8.52 -3.14
C ARG A 76 -13.86 7.75 -3.24
N ALA A 77 -13.76 6.58 -2.61
CA ALA A 77 -12.54 5.77 -2.64
C ALA A 77 -12.15 5.36 -4.06
N GLU A 78 -13.13 4.96 -4.88
CA GLU A 78 -12.90 4.64 -6.29
C GLU A 78 -12.50 5.86 -7.11
N THR A 79 -13.12 7.02 -6.88
CA THR A 79 -12.78 8.27 -7.58
C THR A 79 -11.36 8.70 -7.27
N TRP A 80 -10.91 8.61 -6.02
CA TRP A 80 -9.52 8.87 -5.64
C TRP A 80 -8.56 7.90 -6.32
N ARG A 81 -8.88 6.59 -6.31
CA ARG A 81 -8.07 5.56 -6.97
C ARG A 81 -7.87 5.87 -8.46
N LEU A 82 -8.93 6.28 -9.15
CA LEU A 82 -8.86 6.66 -10.57
C LEU A 82 -8.11 7.97 -10.80
N ALA A 83 -8.26 8.96 -9.93
CA ALA A 83 -7.51 10.21 -9.99
C ALA A 83 -5.99 9.95 -9.91
N VAL A 84 -5.56 9.18 -8.90
CA VAL A 84 -4.14 8.80 -8.74
C VAL A 84 -3.67 7.96 -9.92
N ASN A 85 -4.46 6.98 -10.37
CA ASN A 85 -4.09 6.13 -11.51
C ASN A 85 -3.99 6.91 -12.83
N SER A 86 -4.80 7.95 -13.04
CA SER A 86 -4.67 8.85 -14.19
C SER A 86 -3.35 9.61 -14.14
N ILE A 87 -3.04 10.24 -13.01
CA ILE A 87 -1.78 10.99 -12.81
C ILE A 87 -0.57 10.08 -12.97
N LEU A 88 -0.64 8.87 -12.40
CA LEU A 88 0.39 7.84 -12.52
C LEU A 88 0.62 7.44 -13.99
N SER A 89 -0.45 7.28 -14.76
CA SER A 89 -0.35 6.92 -16.19
C SER A 89 0.29 8.04 -17.01
N ASP A 90 -0.14 9.28 -16.79
CA ASP A 90 0.38 10.46 -17.49
C ASP A 90 1.87 10.69 -17.16
N SER A 91 2.24 10.50 -15.89
CA SER A 91 3.62 10.66 -15.42
C SER A 91 4.51 9.52 -15.91
N ALA A 92 4.03 8.27 -15.86
CA ALA A 92 4.75 7.12 -16.39
C ALA A 92 5.03 7.24 -17.88
N ALA A 93 4.05 7.71 -18.67
CA ALA A 93 4.21 7.92 -20.10
C ALA A 93 5.27 8.99 -20.40
N ARG A 94 5.22 10.13 -19.70
CA ARG A 94 6.22 11.21 -19.85
C ARG A 94 7.63 10.79 -19.45
N GLN A 95 7.75 9.93 -18.45
CA GLN A 95 9.02 9.42 -17.93
C GLN A 95 9.52 8.18 -18.68
N GLY A 96 8.74 7.61 -19.61
CA GLY A 96 9.10 6.37 -20.31
C GLY A 96 9.30 5.18 -19.35
N LEU A 97 8.47 5.07 -18.31
CA LEU A 97 8.57 3.98 -17.33
C LEU A 97 8.11 2.65 -17.93
N HIS A 98 8.76 1.57 -17.49
CA HIS A 98 8.37 0.21 -17.88
C HIS A 98 6.98 -0.14 -17.30
N PRO A 99 6.08 -0.77 -18.08
CA PRO A 99 4.73 -1.11 -17.62
C PRO A 99 4.69 -1.91 -16.31
N ASP A 100 5.60 -2.87 -16.13
CA ASP A 100 5.65 -3.70 -14.91
C ASP A 100 5.95 -2.86 -13.66
N ALA A 101 6.87 -1.90 -13.75
CA ALA A 101 7.20 -1.01 -12.63
C ALA A 101 5.99 -0.11 -12.26
N VAL A 102 5.24 0.33 -13.27
CA VAL A 102 4.00 1.09 -13.05
C VAL A 102 2.93 0.19 -12.42
N ALA A 103 2.82 -1.06 -12.84
CA ALA A 103 1.88 -2.02 -12.28
C ALA A 103 2.15 -2.32 -10.79
N GLU A 104 3.43 -2.40 -10.38
CA GLU A 104 3.83 -2.53 -8.98
C GLU A 104 3.33 -1.35 -8.12
N VAL A 105 3.46 -0.11 -8.63
CA VAL A 105 2.95 1.09 -7.95
C VAL A 105 1.41 1.10 -7.91
N ARG A 106 0.75 0.76 -9.03
CA ARG A 106 -0.72 0.65 -9.11
C ARG A 106 -1.28 -0.31 -8.07
N ALA A 107 -0.65 -1.48 -7.90
CA ALA A 107 -1.08 -2.44 -6.88
C ALA A 107 -1.06 -1.85 -5.45
N GLY A 108 -0.10 -0.96 -5.16
CA GLY A 108 -0.06 -0.18 -3.93
C GLY A 108 -1.23 0.81 -3.80
N VAL A 109 -1.53 1.55 -4.88
CA VAL A 109 -2.67 2.48 -4.95
C VAL A 109 -3.99 1.73 -4.74
N ASP A 110 -4.18 0.60 -5.41
CA ASP A 110 -5.39 -0.24 -5.29
C ASP A 110 -5.55 -0.79 -3.86
N SER A 111 -4.45 -1.18 -3.21
CA SER A 111 -4.46 -1.64 -1.81
C SER A 111 -4.91 -0.52 -0.84
N VAL A 112 -4.43 0.71 -1.06
CA VAL A 112 -4.85 1.88 -0.26
C VAL A 112 -6.31 2.21 -0.50
N ALA A 113 -6.76 2.16 -1.76
CA ALA A 113 -8.16 2.40 -2.10
C ALA A 113 -9.10 1.38 -1.44
N ALA A 114 -8.71 0.10 -1.40
CA ALA A 114 -9.49 -0.95 -0.73
C ALA A 114 -9.59 -0.71 0.79
N LEU A 115 -8.51 -0.25 1.44
CA LEU A 115 -8.57 0.14 2.85
C LEU A 115 -9.49 1.34 3.08
N LEU A 116 -9.40 2.36 2.21
CA LEU A 116 -10.26 3.53 2.30
C LEU A 116 -11.74 3.17 2.08
N ASP A 117 -12.03 2.31 1.12
CA ASP A 117 -13.39 1.81 0.83
C ASP A 117 -13.98 1.05 2.02
N ALA A 118 -13.17 0.19 2.67
CA ALA A 118 -13.59 -0.51 3.88
C ALA A 118 -13.87 0.43 5.06
N ILE A 119 -13.16 1.56 5.15
CA ILE A 119 -13.38 2.58 6.18
C ILE A 119 -14.61 3.43 5.87
N LEU A 120 -14.78 3.87 4.62
CA LEU A 120 -15.91 4.67 4.17
C LEU A 120 -17.10 3.76 3.81
N TRP A 121 -17.48 2.86 4.73
CA TRP A 121 -18.50 1.82 4.48
C TRP A 121 -19.89 2.40 4.18
N THR A 122 -20.13 3.67 4.51
CA THR A 122 -21.38 4.36 4.14
C THR A 122 -21.51 4.56 2.63
N GLY A 123 -20.46 4.29 1.86
CA GLY A 123 -20.42 4.43 0.41
C GLY A 123 -20.64 5.88 -0.03
N PRO A 124 -19.88 6.86 0.49
CA PRO A 124 -20.13 8.24 0.15
C PRO A 124 -19.79 8.50 -1.33
N VAL A 125 -20.72 9.19 -2.00
CA VAL A 125 -20.59 9.58 -3.41
C VAL A 125 -19.65 10.78 -3.54
N ALA A 126 -18.75 10.76 -4.53
CA ALA A 126 -17.69 11.74 -4.68
C ALA A 126 -18.19 13.17 -4.92
N ARG A 127 -19.25 13.32 -5.70
CA ARG A 127 -19.82 14.63 -6.05
C ARG A 127 -20.57 15.30 -4.90
N ARG A 128 -20.97 14.54 -3.87
CA ARG A 128 -21.78 15.06 -2.76
C ARG A 128 -20.88 15.51 -1.62
N PRO A 129 -21.23 16.58 -0.89
CA PRO A 129 -20.59 16.88 0.38
C PRO A 129 -20.70 15.66 1.30
N HIS A 130 -19.62 15.37 2.01
CA HIS A 130 -19.56 14.27 2.95
C HIS A 130 -18.74 14.72 4.16
N ALA A 131 -19.29 14.45 5.34
CA ALA A 131 -18.57 14.46 6.61
C ALA A 131 -18.55 13.00 7.08
N PRO A 132 -17.38 12.45 7.43
CA PRO A 132 -17.29 11.06 7.88
C PRO A 132 -18.01 10.87 9.21
N GLU A 133 -18.64 9.72 9.38
CA GLU A 133 -19.23 9.35 10.65
C GLU A 133 -18.15 9.16 11.73
N PRO A 134 -18.44 9.38 13.02
CA PRO A 134 -17.45 9.25 14.10
C PRO A 134 -16.72 7.90 14.10
N SER A 135 -17.42 6.83 13.73
CA SER A 135 -16.86 5.49 13.64
C SER A 135 -15.99 5.27 12.39
N GLU A 136 -16.26 5.96 11.27
CA GLU A 136 -15.37 5.97 10.10
C GLU A 136 -14.06 6.68 10.45
N VAL A 137 -14.14 7.79 11.21
CA VAL A 137 -12.97 8.49 11.76
C VAL A 137 -12.17 7.60 12.70
N GLU A 138 -12.83 6.84 13.57
CA GLU A 138 -12.18 5.87 14.46
C GLU A 138 -11.48 4.76 13.67
N ALA A 139 -12.15 4.18 12.67
CA ALA A 139 -11.58 3.16 11.79
C ALA A 139 -10.36 3.68 11.02
N TYR A 140 -10.37 4.94 10.57
CA TYR A 140 -9.21 5.59 9.98
C TYR A 140 -8.04 5.69 10.97
N ARG A 141 -8.30 6.13 12.19
CA ARG A 141 -7.27 6.27 13.24
C ARG A 141 -6.68 4.92 13.64
N ASP A 142 -7.51 3.89 13.84
CA ASP A 142 -7.06 2.53 14.11
C ASP A 142 -6.16 2.01 12.97
N THR A 143 -6.64 2.14 11.73
CA THR A 143 -5.89 1.69 10.54
C THR A 143 -4.54 2.41 10.46
N ARG A 144 -4.48 3.72 10.70
CA ARG A 144 -3.24 4.50 10.73
C ARG A 144 -2.30 4.05 11.85
N ALA A 145 -2.81 3.84 13.07
CA ALA A 145 -2.02 3.32 14.18
C ALA A 145 -1.43 1.93 13.86
N ARG A 146 -2.20 1.05 13.22
CA ARG A 146 -1.74 -0.26 12.75
C ARG A 146 -0.76 -0.18 11.60
N MET A 147 -0.75 0.88 10.79
CA MET A 147 0.29 1.12 9.80
C MET A 147 1.63 1.50 10.46
N ASP A 148 1.59 2.18 11.61
CA ASP A 148 2.79 2.67 12.31
C ASP A 148 3.38 1.67 13.30
N ALA A 149 2.63 0.63 13.67
CA ALA A 149 3.10 -0.44 14.53
C ALA A 149 4.26 -1.26 13.92
N GLU A 150 5.22 -1.68 14.76
CA GLU A 150 6.40 -2.46 14.36
C GLU A 150 6.02 -3.77 13.63
N ARG A 151 5.02 -4.48 14.17
CA ARG A 151 4.36 -5.63 13.52
C ARG A 151 2.95 -5.24 13.05
N GLY A 152 2.90 -4.16 12.28
CA GLY A 152 1.67 -3.59 11.74
C GLY A 152 1.17 -4.25 10.46
N LEU A 153 0.30 -3.53 9.75
CA LEU A 153 -0.30 -3.95 8.47
C LEU A 153 0.72 -4.33 7.38
N PHE A 154 1.94 -3.79 7.49
CA PHE A 154 3.00 -3.99 6.51
C PHE A 154 3.96 -5.13 6.85
N THR A 155 3.74 -5.84 7.96
CA THR A 155 4.60 -6.93 8.41
C THR A 155 3.78 -8.21 8.50
N ARG A 156 4.18 -9.23 7.74
CA ARG A 156 3.62 -10.58 7.88
C ARG A 156 4.53 -11.43 8.74
N TYR A 157 3.99 -11.91 9.86
CA TYR A 157 4.64 -12.88 10.73
C TYR A 157 4.26 -14.30 10.32
N TYR A 158 5.25 -15.17 10.13
CA TYR A 158 5.06 -16.57 9.70
C TYR A 158 5.22 -17.58 10.83
N GLY A 159 5.59 -17.14 12.03
CA GLY A 159 5.93 -18.01 13.16
C GLY A 159 7.39 -17.86 13.58
N SER A 160 7.82 -18.71 14.51
CA SER A 160 9.19 -18.75 15.00
C SER A 160 9.91 -19.99 14.49
N PHE A 161 11.09 -19.78 13.90
CA PHE A 161 12.02 -20.84 13.54
C PHE A 161 13.17 -20.83 14.55
N GLU A 162 13.36 -21.93 15.27
CA GLU A 162 14.39 -22.05 16.33
C GLU A 162 14.30 -20.92 17.39
N GLY A 163 13.08 -20.48 17.71
CA GLY A 163 12.85 -19.39 18.67
C GLY A 163 13.03 -17.98 18.10
N VAL A 164 13.46 -17.83 16.84
CA VAL A 164 13.63 -16.54 16.16
C VAL A 164 12.43 -16.26 15.25
N PRO A 165 11.81 -15.07 15.32
CA PRO A 165 10.65 -14.74 14.50
C PRO A 165 11.02 -14.66 13.01
N VAL A 166 10.16 -15.21 12.15
CA VAL A 166 10.29 -15.17 10.69
C VAL A 166 9.25 -14.22 10.12
N GLU A 167 9.72 -13.16 9.44
CA GLU A 167 8.88 -12.02 9.05
C GLU A 167 9.13 -11.60 7.59
N ASN A 168 8.11 -11.02 6.97
CA ASN A 168 8.21 -10.36 5.67
C ASN A 168 7.63 -8.94 5.74
N HIS A 169 8.37 -7.95 5.26
CA HIS A 169 7.97 -6.55 5.28
C HIS A 169 7.59 -6.06 3.89
N CYS A 170 6.54 -5.24 3.82
CA CYS A 170 6.16 -4.54 2.61
C CYS A 170 7.19 -3.43 2.27
N PRO A 171 7.87 -3.49 1.12
CA PRO A 171 8.85 -2.48 0.72
C PRO A 171 8.21 -1.10 0.43
N GLY A 172 6.91 -1.07 0.10
CA GLY A 172 6.16 0.15 -0.19
C GLY A 172 5.46 0.78 1.02
N SER A 173 5.75 0.35 2.25
CA SER A 173 5.00 0.76 3.45
C SER A 173 4.94 2.28 3.67
N GLN A 174 6.05 2.99 3.51
CA GLN A 174 6.08 4.46 3.67
C GLN A 174 5.20 5.17 2.64
N VAL A 175 5.19 4.66 1.41
CA VAL A 175 4.42 5.19 0.29
C VAL A 175 2.93 4.95 0.51
N ALA A 176 2.56 3.74 0.95
CA ALA A 176 1.19 3.42 1.31
C ALA A 176 0.66 4.31 2.45
N ARG A 177 1.47 4.60 3.49
CA ARG A 177 1.10 5.55 4.56
C ARG A 177 0.79 6.93 4.02
N ARG A 178 1.66 7.47 3.14
CA ARG A 178 1.48 8.79 2.53
C ARG A 178 0.22 8.84 1.68
N LEU A 179 0.04 7.86 0.79
CA LEU A 179 -1.15 7.77 -0.05
C LEU A 179 -2.43 7.61 0.77
N PHE A 180 -2.41 6.83 1.84
CA PHE A 180 -3.57 6.64 2.70
C PHE A 180 -3.96 7.93 3.44
N ALA A 181 -2.99 8.70 3.92
CA ALA A 181 -3.26 10.01 4.52
C ALA A 181 -3.84 11.01 3.51
N GLN A 182 -3.27 11.06 2.30
CA GLN A 182 -3.80 11.88 1.20
C GLN A 182 -5.21 11.45 0.80
N ALA A 183 -5.45 10.14 0.64
CA ALA A 183 -6.74 9.58 0.29
C ALA A 183 -7.81 9.99 1.30
N TRP A 184 -7.51 9.89 2.60
CA TRP A 184 -8.40 10.36 3.66
C TRP A 184 -8.67 11.87 3.57
N ALA A 185 -7.64 12.69 3.43
CA ALA A 185 -7.79 14.14 3.36
C ALA A 185 -8.71 14.58 2.19
N ILE A 186 -8.58 13.93 1.03
CA ILE A 186 -9.38 14.21 -0.16
C ILE A 186 -10.81 13.63 -0.03
N CYS A 187 -10.94 12.40 0.47
CA CYS A 187 -12.21 11.68 0.49
C CYS A 187 -13.07 11.94 1.74
N ALA A 188 -12.53 12.42 2.85
CA ALA A 188 -13.29 12.64 4.07
C ALA A 188 -13.17 14.09 4.58
N GLY A 189 -12.33 14.91 3.95
CA GLY A 189 -11.89 16.18 4.50
C GLY A 189 -10.73 15.96 5.48
N GLY A 190 -9.85 16.96 5.60
CA GLY A 190 -8.73 16.91 6.54
C GLY A 190 -9.22 16.68 7.98
N ALA A 191 -8.46 15.87 8.73
CA ALA A 191 -8.68 15.68 10.16
C ALA A 191 -8.25 16.92 10.96
#